data_AF-A0A2A9NBD2-F1
#
_entry.id   AF-A0A2A9NBD2-F1
#
_cell.length_a   1.000
_cell.length_b   1.000
_cell.length_c   1.000
_cell.angle_alpha   90.00
_cell.angle_beta   90.00
_cell.angle_gamma   90.00
#
_symmetry.space_group_name_H-M   'P 1'
#
loop_
_entity.id
_entity.type
_entity.pdbx_description
1 polymer ?
#
loop_
_entity_poly.entity_id
_entity_poly.type
_entity_poly.pdbx_seq_one_letter_code
_entity_poly.pdbx_strand_id
1 'polypeptide(L)'
;MRDVDSDVSKTEYIRRTMVIWKNMAKSLWKDNILTCKQETLDQATRLLLLADTSHKYASLSETEIYNTELDRRDCIITKITELNENANKAIRDIQNKSTHSSNTNKGKLKLIKKQGWEMAKRNVTQNPTKFSPTNIPLAAYPKIILDIVADLKDKEDDSWEVKILKDVKNKGIQAKALEARTQTIVCRLHNLKTTNTTTIVTTTPPPQPPSRTSSVNEVKQTEPTDQEMIQADPIPWTDTEDYKQNRQLWINTASEIYKKISPYLQSSE
;
A
#
# COMPACT_ATOMS: atom_id res chain seq x y z
N MET A 1 42.66 -49.45 -10.32
CA MET A 1 41.39 -49.20 -9.61
C MET A 1 40.29 -49.35 -10.65
N ARG A 2 39.44 -50.38 -10.55
CA ARG A 2 38.25 -50.47 -11.40
C ARG A 2 37.24 -49.48 -10.84
N ASP A 3 36.82 -48.54 -11.68
CA ASP A 3 35.65 -47.73 -11.41
C ASP A 3 34.45 -48.69 -11.45
N VAL A 4 33.91 -48.96 -10.27
CA VAL A 4 32.65 -49.68 -10.15
C VAL A 4 31.59 -48.63 -10.41
N ASP A 5 31.32 -48.38 -11.70
CA ASP A 5 30.03 -47.89 -12.14
C ASP A 5 29.03 -48.98 -11.74
N SER A 6 28.60 -48.89 -10.48
CA SER A 6 27.49 -49.66 -9.95
C SER A 6 26.33 -49.36 -10.88
N ASP A 7 25.96 -50.33 -11.68
CA ASP A 7 24.77 -50.35 -12.52
C ASP A 7 23.55 -50.34 -11.58
N VAL A 8 23.29 -49.16 -11.00
CA VAL A 8 22.22 -48.92 -10.06
C VAL A 8 20.94 -49.18 -10.84
N SER A 9 20.25 -50.27 -10.52
CA SER A 9 19.07 -50.69 -11.27
C SER A 9 18.08 -49.52 -11.37
N LYS A 10 17.36 -49.42 -12.49
CA LYS A 10 16.37 -48.36 -12.72
C LYS A 10 15.38 -48.23 -11.54
N THR A 11 15.09 -49.34 -10.88
CA THR A 11 14.27 -49.43 -9.66
C THR A 11 14.88 -48.67 -8.47
N GLU A 12 16.19 -48.72 -8.31
CA GLU A 12 16.91 -48.01 -7.25
C GLU A 12 16.98 -46.50 -7.56
N TYR A 13 17.07 -46.11 -8.84
CA TYR A 13 16.96 -44.71 -9.27
C TYR A 13 15.57 -44.12 -9.00
N ILE A 14 14.51 -44.88 -9.30
CA ILE A 14 13.13 -44.52 -8.98
C ILE A 14 12.97 -44.37 -7.47
N ARG A 15 13.49 -45.33 -6.67
CA ARG A 15 13.46 -45.24 -5.20
C ARG A 15 14.14 -43.98 -4.66
N ARG A 16 15.32 -43.64 -5.15
CA ARG A 16 16.06 -42.44 -4.72
C ARG A 16 15.31 -41.17 -5.07
N THR A 17 14.79 -41.07 -6.29
CA THR A 17 13.99 -39.92 -6.74
C THR A 17 12.69 -39.79 -5.92
N MET A 18 12.08 -40.92 -5.56
CA MET A 18 10.86 -40.97 -4.75
C MET A 18 11.10 -40.52 -3.30
N VAL A 19 12.27 -40.83 -2.71
CA VAL A 19 12.68 -40.30 -1.40
C VAL A 19 12.84 -38.77 -1.44
N ILE A 20 13.43 -38.24 -2.51
CA ILE A 20 13.59 -36.78 -2.71
C ILE A 20 12.22 -36.11 -2.80
N TRP A 21 11.30 -36.64 -3.62
CA TRP A 21 9.93 -36.13 -3.73
C TRP A 21 9.17 -36.21 -2.41
N LYS A 22 9.30 -37.30 -1.66
CA LYS A 22 8.68 -37.46 -0.34
C LYS A 22 9.17 -36.41 0.66
N ASN A 23 10.48 -36.16 0.69
CA ASN A 23 11.08 -35.16 1.57
C ASN A 23 10.68 -33.74 1.15
N MET A 24 10.62 -33.47 -0.16
CA MET A 24 10.17 -32.19 -0.70
C MET A 24 8.70 -31.93 -0.36
N ALA A 25 7.81 -32.92 -0.56
CA ALA A 25 6.40 -32.80 -0.20
C ALA A 25 6.20 -32.59 1.31
N LYS A 26 6.98 -33.29 2.15
CA LYS A 26 6.99 -33.06 3.60
C LYS A 26 7.47 -31.64 3.98
N SER A 27 8.51 -31.13 3.31
CA SER A 27 9.00 -29.77 3.56
C SER A 27 7.97 -28.74 3.12
N LEU A 28 7.43 -28.85 1.90
CA LEU A 28 6.40 -27.97 1.38
C LEU A 28 5.12 -27.98 2.24
N TRP A 29 4.79 -29.12 2.84
CA TRP A 29 3.69 -29.21 3.80
C TRP A 29 4.02 -28.51 5.13
N LYS A 30 5.22 -28.73 5.69
CA LYS A 30 5.70 -28.03 6.89
C LYS A 30 5.74 -26.51 6.69
N ASP A 31 6.09 -26.09 5.48
CA ASP A 31 6.13 -24.69 5.06
C ASP A 31 4.74 -24.14 4.69
N ASN A 32 3.66 -24.92 4.89
CA ASN A 32 2.26 -24.60 4.59
C ASN A 32 1.97 -24.24 3.12
N ILE A 33 2.82 -24.68 2.19
CA ILE A 33 2.67 -24.41 0.75
C ILE A 33 1.64 -25.34 0.10
N LEU A 34 1.44 -26.55 0.65
CA LEU A 34 0.43 -27.52 0.20
C LEU A 34 -0.68 -27.68 1.24
N THR A 35 -1.93 -27.41 0.85
CA THR A 35 -3.14 -27.65 1.67
C THR A 35 -3.67 -29.09 1.55
N CYS A 36 -2.78 -30.07 1.35
CA CYS A 36 -3.17 -31.46 1.19
C CYS A 36 -3.26 -32.14 2.57
N LYS A 37 -4.31 -32.91 2.85
CA LYS A 37 -4.43 -33.66 4.11
C LYS A 37 -3.36 -34.74 4.16
N GLN A 38 -2.81 -34.99 5.36
CA GLN A 38 -1.80 -36.02 5.59
C GLN A 38 -2.26 -37.41 5.10
N GLU A 39 -3.55 -37.72 5.27
CA GLU A 39 -4.19 -38.95 4.78
C GLU A 39 -4.12 -39.06 3.25
N THR A 40 -4.31 -37.96 2.52
CA THR A 40 -4.20 -37.92 1.06
C THR A 40 -2.75 -38.06 0.61
N LEU A 41 -1.80 -37.50 1.37
CA LEU A 41 -0.36 -37.69 1.11
C LEU A 41 0.07 -39.14 1.38
N ASP A 42 -0.42 -39.75 2.45
CA ASP A 42 -0.14 -41.14 2.82
C ASP A 42 -0.81 -42.13 1.85
N GLN A 43 -2.01 -41.81 1.36
CA GLN A 43 -2.69 -42.57 0.31
C GLN A 43 -1.99 -42.43 -1.04
N ALA A 44 -1.56 -41.23 -1.43
CA ALA A 44 -0.71 -41.03 -2.61
C ALA A 44 0.62 -41.78 -2.47
N THR A 45 1.22 -41.78 -1.27
CA THR A 45 2.45 -42.53 -0.96
C THR A 45 2.22 -44.04 -1.04
N ARG A 46 1.06 -44.55 -0.58
CA ARG A 46 0.67 -45.97 -0.75
C ARG A 46 0.41 -46.34 -2.22
N LEU A 47 -0.23 -45.46 -2.99
CA LEU A 47 -0.46 -45.65 -4.42
C LEU A 47 0.84 -45.58 -5.24
N LEU A 48 1.80 -44.75 -4.83
CA LEU A 48 3.15 -44.66 -5.41
C LEU A 48 4.04 -45.85 -5.00
N LEU A 49 3.82 -46.41 -3.81
CA LEU A 49 4.51 -47.61 -3.31
C LEU A 49 3.80 -48.89 -3.78
N LEU A 50 3.58 -49.07 -5.09
CA LEU A 50 3.49 -50.33 -5.88
C LEU A 50 2.81 -51.60 -5.30
N ALA A 51 2.17 -51.58 -4.13
CA ALA A 51 1.68 -52.77 -3.42
C ALA A 51 0.17 -52.95 -3.56
N ASP A 52 -0.53 -51.96 -4.08
CA ASP A 52 -1.96 -52.08 -4.38
C ASP A 52 -2.16 -52.63 -5.80
N THR A 53 -2.19 -53.97 -5.90
CA THR A 53 -2.46 -54.68 -7.15
C THR A 53 -3.87 -54.48 -7.68
N SER A 54 -4.77 -53.88 -6.90
CA SER A 54 -6.14 -53.55 -7.33
C SER A 54 -6.24 -52.20 -8.06
N HIS A 55 -5.19 -51.38 -8.01
CA HIS A 55 -5.19 -50.06 -8.62
C HIS A 55 -4.93 -50.13 -10.13
N LYS A 56 -5.61 -49.29 -10.93
CA LYS A 56 -5.48 -49.26 -12.39
C LYS A 56 -4.05 -49.07 -12.92
N TYR A 57 -3.14 -48.54 -12.10
CA TYR A 57 -1.72 -48.37 -12.46
C TYR A 57 -0.88 -49.63 -12.21
N ALA A 58 -1.36 -50.60 -11.40
CA ALA A 58 -0.66 -51.86 -11.18
C ALA A 58 -0.76 -52.81 -12.39
N SER A 59 -1.77 -52.62 -13.24
CA SER A 59 -1.96 -53.36 -14.49
C SER A 59 -1.32 -52.70 -15.72
N LEU A 60 -0.78 -51.48 -15.59
CA LEU A 60 -0.17 -50.75 -16.70
C LEU A 60 1.31 -51.07 -16.82
N SER A 61 1.78 -51.19 -18.06
CA SER A 61 3.20 -51.29 -18.35
C SER A 61 3.92 -49.98 -18.03
N GLU A 62 5.23 -50.06 -17.79
CA GLU A 62 6.07 -48.90 -17.49
C GLU A 62 5.97 -47.80 -18.57
N THR A 63 5.82 -48.20 -19.84
CA THR A 63 5.61 -47.29 -20.97
C THR A 63 4.27 -46.56 -20.90
N GLU A 64 3.19 -47.24 -20.50
CA GLU A 64 1.87 -46.63 -20.36
C GLU A 64 1.81 -45.68 -19.15
N ILE A 65 2.50 -46.03 -18.06
CA ILE A 65 2.66 -45.15 -16.90
C ILE A 65 3.43 -43.89 -17.31
N TYR A 66 4.51 -44.01 -18.06
CA TYR A 66 5.28 -42.87 -18.54
C TYR A 66 4.46 -41.95 -19.44
N ASN A 67 3.73 -42.50 -20.42
CA ASN A 67 2.91 -41.71 -21.35
C ASN A 67 1.78 -40.98 -20.63
N THR A 68 1.09 -41.64 -19.69
CA THR A 68 0.01 -41.01 -18.93
C THR A 68 0.50 -39.89 -18.01
N GLU A 69 1.71 -39.99 -17.47
CA GLU A 69 2.32 -38.90 -16.69
C GLU A 69 2.74 -37.72 -17.59
N LEU A 70 3.16 -38.00 -18.82
CA LEU A 70 3.50 -36.99 -19.83
C LEU A 70 2.25 -36.19 -20.24
N ASP A 71 1.15 -36.88 -20.55
CA ASP A 71 -0.14 -36.24 -20.86
C ASP A 71 -0.65 -35.40 -19.68
N ARG A 72 -0.47 -35.89 -18.45
CA ARG A 72 -0.86 -35.18 -17.24
C ARG A 72 -0.03 -33.91 -17.05
N ARG A 73 1.28 -33.97 -17.30
CA ARG A 73 2.17 -32.81 -17.28
C ARG A 73 1.72 -31.75 -18.28
N ASP A 74 1.41 -32.14 -19.50
CA ASP A 74 0.96 -31.20 -20.55
C ASP A 74 -0.39 -30.56 -20.22
N CYS A 75 -1.30 -31.32 -19.62
CA CYS A 75 -2.56 -30.80 -19.10
C CYS A 75 -2.34 -29.77 -17.98
N ILE A 76 -1.41 -30.04 -17.04
CA ILE A 76 -1.04 -29.10 -15.98
C ILE A 76 -0.42 -27.83 -16.57
N ILE A 77 0.51 -27.95 -17.53
CA ILE A 77 1.14 -26.80 -18.20
C ILE A 77 0.08 -25.93 -18.88
N THR A 78 -0.87 -26.55 -19.58
CA THR A 78 -1.98 -25.86 -20.24
C THR A 78 -2.82 -25.09 -19.21
N LYS A 79 -3.17 -25.73 -18.10
CA LYS A 79 -3.96 -25.12 -17.02
C LYS A 79 -3.25 -23.92 -16.38
N ILE A 80 -1.95 -24.04 -16.12
CA ILE A 80 -1.12 -22.95 -15.57
C ILE A 80 -1.07 -21.77 -16.54
N THR A 81 -0.92 -22.06 -17.84
CA THR A 81 -0.87 -21.03 -18.89
C THR A 81 -2.19 -20.25 -18.93
N GLU A 82 -3.33 -20.95 -18.94
CA GLU A 82 -4.67 -20.34 -18.91
C GLU A 82 -4.87 -19.45 -17.66
N LEU A 83 -4.46 -19.94 -16.49
CA LEU A 83 -4.55 -19.16 -15.24
C LEU A 83 -3.69 -17.89 -15.30
N ASN A 84 -2.48 -17.97 -15.85
CA ASN A 84 -1.59 -16.82 -16.00
C ASN A 84 -2.17 -15.78 -16.98
N GLU A 85 -2.76 -16.22 -18.09
CA GLU A 85 -3.43 -15.30 -19.03
C GLU A 85 -4.62 -14.59 -18.38
N ASN A 86 -5.44 -15.32 -17.63
CA ASN A 86 -6.57 -14.76 -16.88
C ASN A 86 -6.12 -13.78 -15.80
N ALA A 87 -5.06 -14.10 -15.05
CA ALA A 87 -4.47 -13.21 -14.06
C ALA A 87 -3.93 -11.92 -14.72
N ASN A 88 -3.19 -12.05 -15.83
CA ASN A 88 -2.70 -10.91 -16.59
C ASN A 88 -3.82 -10.03 -17.14
N LYS A 89 -4.93 -10.63 -17.59
CA LYS A 89 -6.13 -9.90 -18.00
C LYS A 89 -6.74 -9.14 -16.83
N ALA A 90 -6.93 -9.79 -15.68
CA ALA A 90 -7.49 -9.16 -14.49
C ALA A 90 -6.62 -7.97 -13.99
N ILE A 91 -5.29 -8.14 -13.99
CA ILE A 91 -4.35 -7.07 -13.63
C ILE A 91 -4.50 -5.87 -14.58
N ARG A 92 -4.53 -6.11 -15.89
CA ARG A 92 -4.75 -5.04 -16.89
C ARG A 92 -6.09 -4.33 -16.69
N ASP A 93 -7.16 -5.08 -16.43
CA ASP A 93 -8.49 -4.52 -16.17
C ASP A 93 -8.50 -3.62 -14.91
N ILE A 94 -7.79 -4.01 -13.85
CA ILE A 94 -7.60 -3.18 -12.64
C ILE A 94 -6.79 -1.92 -12.94
N GLN A 95 -5.68 -2.04 -13.66
CA GLN A 95 -4.83 -0.91 -14.03
C GLN A 95 -5.59 0.12 -14.90
N ASN A 96 -6.37 -0.35 -15.86
CA ASN A 96 -7.19 0.51 -16.73
C ASN A 96 -8.30 1.24 -15.94
N LYS A 97 -8.96 0.55 -15.00
CA LYS A 97 -9.95 1.20 -14.11
C LYS A 97 -9.31 2.25 -13.20
N SER A 98 -8.12 1.98 -12.68
CA SER A 98 -7.38 2.90 -11.80
C SER A 98 -6.90 4.15 -12.53
N THR A 99 -6.31 4.00 -13.71
CA THR A 99 -5.82 5.14 -14.52
C THR A 99 -6.94 6.05 -15.00
N HIS A 100 -8.08 5.50 -15.40
CA HIS A 100 -9.24 6.29 -15.82
C HIS A 100 -9.87 7.08 -14.65
N SER A 101 -9.88 6.48 -13.46
CA SER A 101 -10.30 7.15 -12.22
C SER A 101 -9.34 8.29 -11.84
N SER A 102 -8.03 8.06 -11.91
CA SER A 102 -7.00 9.05 -11.58
C SER A 102 -7.07 10.30 -12.48
N ASN A 103 -7.20 10.12 -13.80
CA ASN A 103 -7.26 11.25 -14.73
C ASN A 103 -8.55 12.08 -14.55
N THR A 104 -9.70 11.39 -14.39
CA THR A 104 -10.99 12.04 -14.10
C THR A 104 -10.93 12.82 -12.79
N ASN A 105 -10.29 12.26 -11.76
CA ASN A 105 -10.14 12.92 -10.47
C ASN A 105 -9.22 14.15 -10.57
N LYS A 106 -8.11 14.09 -11.31
CA LYS A 106 -7.25 15.28 -11.54
C LYS A 106 -8.01 16.46 -12.16
N GLY A 107 -8.89 16.20 -13.14
CA GLY A 107 -9.74 17.24 -13.72
C GLY A 107 -10.71 17.85 -12.71
N LYS A 108 -11.35 17.01 -11.89
CA LYS A 108 -12.27 17.45 -10.83
C LYS A 108 -11.56 18.25 -9.73
N LEU A 109 -10.37 17.82 -9.29
CA LEU A 109 -9.58 18.54 -8.30
C LEU A 109 -9.22 19.95 -8.81
N LYS A 110 -8.72 20.07 -10.05
CA LYS A 110 -8.43 21.38 -10.67
C LYS A 110 -9.66 22.29 -10.72
N LEU A 111 -10.84 21.72 -11.00
CA LEU A 111 -12.08 22.48 -11.04
C LEU A 111 -12.48 22.97 -9.64
N ILE A 112 -12.44 22.11 -8.63
CA ILE A 112 -12.73 22.48 -7.23
C ILE A 112 -11.78 23.59 -6.77
N LYS A 113 -10.48 23.47 -7.05
CA LYS A 113 -9.47 24.47 -6.72
C LYS A 113 -9.77 25.81 -7.36
N LYS A 114 -10.04 25.81 -8.68
CA LYS A 114 -10.40 27.01 -9.43
C LYS A 114 -11.66 27.67 -8.84
N GLN A 115 -12.70 26.90 -8.58
CA GLN A 115 -13.95 27.42 -8.01
C GLN A 115 -13.75 27.99 -6.60
N GLY A 116 -12.97 27.31 -5.77
CA GLY A 116 -12.67 27.74 -4.40
C GLY A 116 -11.94 29.09 -4.36
N TRP A 117 -10.90 29.26 -5.18
CA TRP A 117 -10.17 30.53 -5.28
C TRP A 117 -11.02 31.66 -5.87
N GLU A 118 -11.84 31.37 -6.88
CA GLU A 118 -12.77 32.37 -7.43
C GLU A 118 -13.81 32.81 -6.41
N MET A 119 -14.31 31.88 -5.58
CA MET A 119 -15.25 32.19 -4.51
C MET A 119 -14.60 33.04 -3.41
N ALA A 120 -13.38 32.69 -2.98
CA ALA A 120 -12.62 33.45 -2.00
C ALA A 120 -12.31 34.87 -2.50
N LYS A 121 -11.88 34.99 -3.76
CA LYS A 121 -11.67 36.28 -4.44
C LYS A 121 -12.93 37.14 -4.39
N ARG A 122 -14.08 36.60 -4.82
CA ARG A 122 -15.36 37.32 -4.78
C ARG A 122 -15.73 37.76 -3.37
N ASN A 123 -15.59 36.86 -2.38
CA ASN A 123 -15.93 37.15 -0.98
C ASN A 123 -15.13 38.33 -0.42
N VAL A 124 -13.82 38.36 -0.70
CA VAL A 124 -12.92 39.43 -0.26
C VAL A 124 -13.15 40.74 -1.03
N THR A 125 -13.34 40.66 -2.35
CA THR A 125 -13.57 41.85 -3.19
C THR A 125 -14.93 42.51 -2.95
N GLN A 126 -15.97 41.73 -2.65
CA GLN A 126 -17.33 42.25 -2.40
C GLN A 126 -17.48 42.94 -1.04
N ASN A 127 -16.58 42.65 -0.08
CA ASN A 127 -16.64 43.21 1.27
C ASN A 127 -15.34 43.94 1.63
N PRO A 128 -14.94 44.98 0.88
CA PRO A 128 -13.67 45.67 1.11
C PRO A 128 -13.63 46.33 2.49
N THR A 129 -14.76 46.79 3.04
CA THR A 129 -14.81 47.38 4.39
C THR A 129 -14.50 46.38 5.51
N LYS A 130 -14.69 45.08 5.28
CA LYS A 130 -14.42 44.02 6.25
C LYS A 130 -12.98 43.51 6.17
N PHE A 131 -12.38 43.52 4.99
CA PHE A 131 -11.12 42.83 4.70
C PHE A 131 -9.99 43.74 4.25
N SER A 132 -10.28 44.97 3.81
CA SER A 132 -9.26 45.91 3.35
C SER A 132 -8.57 46.57 4.53
N PRO A 133 -7.23 46.57 4.56
CA PRO A 133 -6.47 47.51 5.38
C PRO A 133 -6.81 48.96 5.00
N THR A 134 -6.80 49.87 5.97
CA THR A 134 -7.19 51.29 5.84
C THR A 134 -6.39 52.08 4.79
N ASN A 135 -5.24 51.56 4.35
CA ASN A 135 -4.28 52.28 3.52
C ASN A 135 -4.28 51.83 2.04
N ILE A 136 -5.13 50.88 1.67
CA ILE A 136 -5.24 50.44 0.27
C ILE A 136 -6.34 51.25 -0.41
N PRO A 137 -6.04 51.99 -1.50
CA PRO A 137 -7.08 52.67 -2.27
C PRO A 137 -8.10 51.66 -2.78
N LEU A 138 -9.40 51.89 -2.51
CA LEU A 138 -10.46 50.99 -2.95
C LEU A 138 -10.45 50.78 -4.48
N ALA A 139 -10.02 51.78 -5.24
CA ALA A 139 -9.87 51.69 -6.70
C ALA A 139 -8.81 50.65 -7.13
N ALA A 140 -7.74 50.47 -6.35
CA ALA A 140 -6.68 49.51 -6.63
C ALA A 140 -6.96 48.11 -6.04
N TYR A 141 -7.89 48.03 -5.08
CA TYR A 141 -8.16 46.82 -4.30
C TYR A 141 -8.48 45.59 -5.16
N PRO A 142 -9.40 45.63 -6.16
CA PRO A 142 -9.70 44.46 -6.99
C PRO A 142 -8.49 43.91 -7.74
N LYS A 143 -7.59 44.80 -8.21
CA LYS A 143 -6.37 44.42 -8.91
C LYS A 143 -5.37 43.74 -7.97
N ILE A 144 -5.18 44.30 -6.78
CA ILE A 144 -4.31 43.72 -5.74
C ILE A 144 -4.79 42.32 -5.35
N ILE A 145 -6.11 42.12 -5.16
CA ILE A 145 -6.66 40.79 -4.86
C ILE A 145 -6.40 39.82 -6.02
N LEU A 146 -6.57 40.25 -7.27
CA LEU A 146 -6.31 39.41 -8.43
C LEU A 146 -4.85 38.93 -8.44
N ASP A 147 -3.90 39.83 -8.22
CA ASP A 147 -2.46 39.51 -8.20
C ASP A 147 -2.11 38.56 -7.04
N ILE A 148 -2.68 38.79 -5.85
CA ILE A 148 -2.51 37.89 -4.69
C ILE A 148 -3.05 36.49 -4.99
N VAL A 149 -4.25 36.39 -5.56
CA VAL A 149 -4.86 35.09 -5.86
C VAL A 149 -4.05 34.35 -6.92
N ALA A 150 -3.53 35.05 -7.93
CA ALA A 150 -2.64 34.44 -8.92
C ALA A 150 -1.36 33.89 -8.26
N ASP A 151 -0.73 34.63 -7.35
CA ASP A 151 0.48 34.19 -6.62
C ASP A 151 0.21 32.99 -5.67
N LEU A 152 -0.95 32.95 -5.03
CA LEU A 152 -1.28 31.93 -4.03
C LEU A 152 -1.83 30.63 -4.62
N LYS A 153 -2.57 30.71 -5.73
CA LYS A 153 -3.32 29.58 -6.28
C LYS A 153 -2.44 28.38 -6.64
N ASP A 154 -1.24 28.64 -7.15
CA ASP A 154 -0.30 27.59 -7.55
C ASP A 154 0.55 27.06 -6.38
N LYS A 155 0.50 27.73 -5.21
CA LYS A 155 1.24 27.36 -3.99
C LYS A 155 0.42 26.52 -3.02
N GLU A 156 -0.90 26.53 -3.14
CA GLU A 156 -1.78 25.69 -2.31
C GLU A 156 -1.62 24.21 -2.70
N ASP A 157 -1.58 23.31 -1.71
CA ASP A 157 -1.67 21.87 -1.96
C ASP A 157 -3.09 21.45 -2.38
N ASP A 158 -3.28 20.20 -2.81
CA ASP A 158 -4.60 19.69 -3.22
C ASP A 158 -5.38 19.06 -2.03
N SER A 159 -4.98 19.34 -0.78
CA SER A 159 -5.55 18.65 0.39
C SER A 159 -7.03 18.98 0.60
N TRP A 160 -7.44 20.22 0.35
CA TRP A 160 -8.84 20.64 0.42
C TRP A 160 -9.65 20.04 -0.73
N GLU A 161 -9.12 20.04 -1.95
CA GLU A 161 -9.75 19.45 -3.13
C GLU A 161 -10.03 17.97 -2.90
N VAL A 162 -9.07 17.23 -2.35
CA VAL A 162 -9.22 15.79 -2.05
C VAL A 162 -10.30 15.57 -0.99
N LYS A 163 -10.35 16.38 0.07
CA LYS A 163 -11.39 16.28 1.11
C LYS A 163 -12.79 16.58 0.55
N ILE A 164 -12.91 17.62 -0.29
CA ILE A 164 -14.18 18.00 -0.94
C ILE A 164 -14.60 16.95 -1.97
N LEU A 165 -13.67 16.38 -2.72
CA LEU A 165 -13.98 15.37 -3.74
C LEU A 165 -14.49 14.07 -3.09
N LYS A 166 -13.96 13.69 -1.91
CA LYS A 166 -14.44 12.55 -1.13
C LYS A 166 -15.85 12.75 -0.59
N ASP A 167 -16.21 13.98 -0.22
CA ASP A 167 -17.53 14.29 0.34
C ASP A 167 -18.08 15.63 -0.20
N VAL A 168 -18.53 15.59 -1.47
CA VAL A 168 -18.99 16.79 -2.20
C VAL A 168 -20.29 17.37 -1.63
N LYS A 169 -21.03 16.61 -0.82
CA LYS A 169 -22.27 17.07 -0.18
C LYS A 169 -22.01 17.78 1.15
N ASN A 170 -20.85 17.61 1.74
CA ASN A 170 -20.49 18.24 3.01
C ASN A 170 -20.18 19.73 2.85
N LYS A 171 -21.20 20.53 3.09
CA LYS A 171 -21.11 22.00 3.06
C LYS A 171 -20.16 22.57 4.10
N GLY A 172 -19.97 21.87 5.23
CA GLY A 172 -19.03 22.28 6.28
C GLY A 172 -17.57 22.26 5.82
N ILE A 173 -17.15 21.23 5.08
CA ILE A 173 -15.80 21.15 4.52
C ILE A 173 -15.59 22.25 3.47
N GLN A 174 -16.58 22.49 2.61
CA GLN A 174 -16.52 23.56 1.61
C GLN A 174 -16.41 24.95 2.25
N ALA A 175 -17.17 25.20 3.32
CA ALA A 175 -17.10 26.45 4.08
C ALA A 175 -15.73 26.65 4.72
N LYS A 176 -15.16 25.62 5.37
CA LYS A 176 -13.82 25.67 5.98
C LYS A 176 -12.72 25.93 4.94
N ALA A 177 -12.79 25.29 3.78
CA ALA A 177 -11.82 25.52 2.70
C ALA A 177 -11.92 26.96 2.16
N LEU A 178 -13.13 27.49 2.01
CA LEU A 178 -13.37 28.88 1.61
C LEU A 178 -12.83 29.86 2.66
N GLU A 179 -13.08 29.59 3.94
CA GLU A 179 -12.59 30.42 5.05
C GLU A 179 -11.06 30.44 5.10
N ALA A 180 -10.40 29.27 5.00
CA ALA A 180 -8.95 29.17 4.97
C ALA A 180 -8.34 30.00 3.83
N ARG A 181 -8.88 29.88 2.61
CA ARG A 181 -8.43 30.69 1.45
C ARG A 181 -8.67 32.19 1.65
N THR A 182 -9.83 32.54 2.20
CA THR A 182 -10.17 33.95 2.53
C THR A 182 -9.16 34.51 3.52
N GLN A 183 -8.84 33.76 4.58
CA GLN A 183 -7.82 34.15 5.57
C GLN A 183 -6.44 34.29 4.95
N THR A 184 -6.01 33.38 4.08
CA THR A 184 -4.71 33.47 3.38
C THR A 184 -4.61 34.74 2.54
N ILE A 185 -5.67 35.11 1.81
CA ILE A 185 -5.72 36.38 1.05
C ILE A 185 -5.59 37.57 2.00
N VAL A 186 -6.35 37.57 3.10
CA VAL A 186 -6.34 38.65 4.10
C VAL A 186 -4.96 38.79 4.77
N CYS A 187 -4.32 37.68 5.14
CA CYS A 187 -2.96 37.70 5.67
C CYS A 187 -1.97 38.32 4.67
N ARG A 188 -2.08 37.97 3.37
CA ARG A 188 -1.22 38.53 2.33
C ARG A 188 -1.46 40.03 2.14
N LEU A 189 -2.72 40.48 2.17
CA LEU A 189 -3.08 41.90 2.13
C LEU A 189 -2.47 42.68 3.31
N HIS A 190 -2.55 42.14 4.52
CA HIS A 190 -1.94 42.76 5.70
C HIS A 190 -0.41 42.84 5.59
N ASN A 191 0.23 41.83 5.01
CA ASN A 191 1.68 41.84 4.82
C ASN A 191 2.15 42.87 3.77
N LEU A 192 1.33 43.17 2.75
CA LEU A 192 1.63 44.24 1.79
C LEU A 192 1.67 45.64 2.44
N LYS A 193 0.95 45.84 3.56
CA LYS A 193 1.00 47.08 4.33
C LYS A 193 2.40 47.34 4.91
N THR A 194 3.07 46.29 5.38
CA THR A 194 4.33 46.38 6.12
C THR A 194 5.51 46.71 5.18
N THR A 195 5.49 46.22 3.94
CA THR A 195 6.56 46.44 2.97
C THR A 195 6.57 47.86 2.39
N ASN A 196 5.40 48.46 2.15
CA ASN A 196 5.31 49.79 1.54
C ASN A 196 5.58 50.95 2.52
N THR A 197 5.64 50.67 3.83
CA THR A 197 5.91 51.70 4.86
C THR A 197 7.42 51.79 5.19
N THR A 198 8.26 50.90 4.64
CA THR A 198 9.70 50.82 4.97
C THR A 198 10.57 51.20 3.77
N THR A 199 10.22 52.25 3.04
CA THR A 199 11.12 52.86 2.05
C THR A 199 11.14 54.35 2.31
N ILE A 200 11.86 54.77 3.36
CA ILE A 200 12.57 56.04 3.54
C ILE A 200 13.13 56.04 4.99
N VAL A 201 14.46 56.20 5.09
CA VAL A 201 15.33 56.36 6.30
C VAL A 201 15.90 55.08 6.95
N THR A 202 17.13 54.79 6.50
CA THR A 202 18.36 54.51 7.29
C THR A 202 18.55 53.16 8.01
N THR A 203 19.74 52.61 7.73
CA THR A 203 20.45 51.44 8.27
C THR A 203 20.28 51.18 9.78
N THR A 204 19.77 50.00 10.17
CA THR A 204 20.09 49.33 11.46
C THR A 204 19.69 47.83 11.39
N PRO A 205 20.42 46.87 12.02
CA PRO A 205 20.18 45.43 11.87
C PRO A 205 18.93 44.95 12.65
N PRO A 206 18.41 43.74 12.36
CA PRO A 206 17.12 43.28 12.88
C PRO A 206 17.18 42.97 14.39
N PRO A 207 16.12 43.29 15.17
CA PRO A 207 16.02 42.83 16.55
C PRO A 207 15.58 41.37 16.57
N GLN A 208 16.48 40.54 17.08
CA GLN A 208 16.26 39.14 17.44
C GLN A 208 15.20 39.05 18.57
N PRO A 209 14.33 38.02 18.60
CA PRO A 209 13.33 37.87 19.65
C PRO A 209 13.99 37.64 21.03
N PRO A 210 13.40 38.13 22.14
CA PRO A 210 14.00 38.03 23.47
C PRO A 210 14.08 36.56 23.91
N SER A 211 15.32 36.08 24.01
CA SER A 211 15.68 34.88 24.74
C SER A 211 15.31 35.05 26.21
N ARG A 212 14.47 34.16 26.73
CA ARG A 212 14.21 34.01 28.17
C ARG A 212 15.52 33.69 28.89
N THR A 213 15.94 34.58 29.78
CA THR A 213 16.99 34.32 30.76
C THR A 213 16.45 33.40 31.85
N SER A 214 17.17 32.30 32.10
CA SER A 214 17.01 31.47 33.30
C SER A 214 17.36 32.27 34.54
N SER A 215 16.50 32.17 35.55
CA SER A 215 16.88 32.43 36.94
C SER A 215 17.72 31.26 37.43
N VAL A 216 18.94 31.57 37.84
CA VAL A 216 19.88 30.69 38.55
C VAL A 216 19.26 30.27 39.88
N ASN A 217 19.15 28.96 40.10
CA ASN A 217 19.45 28.35 41.38
C ASN A 217 20.46 27.23 41.11
N GLU A 218 21.61 27.40 41.74
CA GLU A 218 22.85 26.67 41.60
C GLU A 218 22.85 25.47 42.56
N VAL A 219 22.90 24.23 42.04
CA VAL A 219 23.48 23.08 42.77
C VAL A 219 24.11 22.10 41.75
N LYS A 220 25.45 22.04 41.79
CA LYS A 220 26.38 20.99 41.35
C LYS A 220 26.17 20.27 40.01
N GLN A 221 27.09 20.55 39.10
CA GLN A 221 27.50 19.71 37.97
C GLN A 221 27.76 18.26 38.40
N THR A 222 27.18 17.33 37.65
CA THR A 222 27.81 16.05 37.31
C THR A 222 27.41 15.77 35.86
N GLU A 223 28.40 15.57 34.99
CA GLU A 223 28.22 15.30 33.55
C GLU A 223 27.23 14.15 33.31
N PRO A 224 26.28 14.25 32.36
CA PRO A 224 25.65 13.06 31.84
C PRO A 224 26.60 12.47 30.80
N THR A 225 27.33 11.45 31.25
CA THR A 225 27.96 10.39 30.47
C THR A 225 27.10 10.01 29.28
N ASP A 226 27.73 9.80 28.12
CA ASP A 226 27.15 9.16 26.94
C ASP A 226 26.34 7.93 27.36
N GLN A 227 25.02 8.07 27.35
CA GLN A 227 24.12 6.99 27.70
C GLN A 227 24.07 6.06 26.48
N GLU A 228 24.85 4.99 26.54
CA GLU A 228 24.75 3.80 25.69
C GLU A 228 23.27 3.43 25.53
N MET A 229 22.71 3.80 24.38
CA MET A 229 21.35 3.41 24.03
C MET A 229 21.42 1.93 23.68
N ILE A 230 21.07 1.07 24.64
CA ILE A 230 20.96 -0.37 24.43
C ILE A 230 20.05 -0.58 23.22
N GLN A 231 20.66 -0.95 22.11
CA GLN A 231 19.97 -1.30 20.88
C GLN A 231 19.26 -2.63 21.15
N ALA A 232 17.99 -2.55 21.58
CA ALA A 232 17.15 -3.73 21.72
C ALA A 232 17.05 -4.41 20.35
N ASP A 233 17.27 -5.73 20.32
CA ASP A 233 17.15 -6.53 19.12
C ASP A 233 15.79 -6.26 18.45
N PRO A 234 15.74 -6.05 17.12
CA PRO A 234 14.50 -5.80 16.44
C PRO A 234 13.56 -7.00 16.64
N ILE A 235 12.37 -6.71 17.17
CA ILE A 235 11.32 -7.71 17.39
C ILE A 235 11.08 -8.44 16.06
N PRO A 236 11.16 -9.79 16.03
CA PRO A 236 10.86 -10.56 14.83
C PRO A 236 9.51 -10.13 14.25
N TRP A 237 9.45 -9.90 12.94
CA TRP A 237 8.24 -9.40 12.28
C TRP A 237 7.03 -10.36 12.45
N THR A 238 7.28 -11.63 12.78
CA THR A 238 6.27 -12.64 13.15
C THR A 238 5.59 -12.38 14.48
N ASP A 239 6.20 -11.58 15.36
CA ASP A 239 5.65 -11.22 16.67
C ASP A 239 4.86 -9.90 16.63
N THR A 240 4.83 -9.23 15.47
CA THR A 240 4.00 -8.03 15.25
C THR A 240 2.52 -8.38 15.28
N GLU A 241 1.71 -7.51 15.87
CA GLU A 241 0.25 -7.70 15.92
C GLU A 241 -0.37 -7.71 14.51
N ASP A 242 0.19 -6.95 13.57
CA ASP A 242 -0.23 -6.95 12.17
C ASP A 242 -0.07 -8.33 11.53
N TYR A 243 1.04 -9.04 11.81
CA TYR A 243 1.24 -10.40 11.33
C TYR A 243 0.24 -11.37 11.96
N LYS A 244 0.01 -11.29 13.28
CA LYS A 244 -0.95 -12.16 13.97
C LYS A 244 -2.37 -11.97 13.44
N GLN A 245 -2.78 -10.72 13.22
CA GLN A 245 -4.10 -10.38 12.69
C GLN A 245 -4.28 -10.86 11.25
N ASN A 246 -3.27 -10.66 10.39
CA ASN A 246 -3.29 -11.13 9.00
C ASN A 246 -3.29 -12.66 8.92
N ARG A 247 -2.51 -13.34 9.78
CA ARG A 247 -2.51 -14.80 9.89
C ARG A 247 -3.88 -15.32 10.30
N GLN A 248 -4.53 -14.67 11.27
CA GLN A 248 -5.88 -15.07 11.71
C GLN A 248 -6.91 -14.87 10.60
N LEU A 249 -6.84 -13.77 9.86
CA LEU A 249 -7.73 -13.51 8.71
C LEU A 249 -7.58 -14.58 7.62
N TRP A 250 -6.34 -14.97 7.33
CA TRP A 250 -6.02 -16.05 6.39
C TRP A 250 -6.60 -17.40 6.82
N ILE A 251 -6.40 -17.78 8.08
CA ILE A 251 -6.95 -19.03 8.63
C ILE A 251 -8.48 -19.04 8.55
N ASN A 252 -9.13 -17.92 8.91
CA ASN A 252 -10.59 -17.82 8.85
C ASN A 252 -11.10 -17.94 7.42
N THR A 253 -10.42 -17.30 6.47
CA THR A 253 -10.80 -17.34 5.05
C THR A 253 -10.60 -18.72 4.45
N ALA A 254 -9.47 -19.38 4.74
CA ALA A 254 -9.21 -20.75 4.31
C ALA A 254 -10.24 -21.74 4.90
N SER A 255 -10.60 -21.57 6.18
CA SER A 255 -11.64 -22.38 6.83
C SER A 255 -13.01 -22.19 6.19
N GLU A 256 -13.39 -20.96 5.87
CA GLU A 256 -14.66 -20.66 5.18
C GLU A 256 -14.69 -21.25 3.76
N ILE A 257 -13.58 -21.16 3.02
CA ILE A 257 -13.46 -21.78 1.71
C ILE A 257 -13.58 -23.30 1.84
N TYR A 258 -12.85 -23.91 2.78
CA TYR A 258 -12.90 -25.35 3.03
C TYR A 258 -14.31 -25.82 3.37
N LYS A 259 -15.03 -25.09 4.24
CA LYS A 259 -16.42 -25.40 4.60
C LYS A 259 -17.36 -25.36 3.40
N LYS A 260 -17.15 -24.42 2.47
CA LYS A 260 -17.95 -24.31 1.24
C LYS A 260 -17.67 -25.43 0.25
N ILE A 261 -16.43 -25.91 0.17
CA ILE A 261 -16.06 -26.98 -0.77
C ILE A 261 -16.24 -28.38 -0.16
N SER A 262 -16.30 -28.51 1.17
CA SER A 262 -16.43 -29.79 1.89
C SER A 262 -17.59 -30.67 1.41
N PRO A 263 -18.79 -30.14 1.09
CA PRO A 263 -19.88 -30.96 0.56
C PRO A 263 -19.60 -31.56 -0.82
N TYR A 264 -18.73 -30.91 -1.60
CA TYR A 264 -18.32 -31.39 -2.93
C TYR A 264 -17.12 -32.34 -2.88
N LEU A 265 -16.48 -32.45 -1.71
CA LEU A 265 -15.37 -33.37 -1.46
C LEU A 265 -15.85 -34.70 -0.85
N GLN A 266 -17.11 -34.79 -0.43
CA GLN A 266 -17.75 -36.05 -0.06
C GLN A 266 -18.37 -36.65 -1.33
N SER A 267 -17.68 -37.65 -1.90
CA SER A 267 -18.24 -38.51 -2.94
C SER A 267 -19.44 -39.27 -2.37
N SER A 268 -20.57 -39.23 -3.07
CA SER A 268 -21.69 -40.13 -2.80
C SER A 268 -21.21 -41.57 -2.91
N GLU A 269 -21.32 -42.33 -1.82
CA GLU A 269 -21.57 -43.77 -1.94
C GLU A 269 -22.89 -44.00 -2.68
#